data_AF-A0A7J0A1Q4-F1
#
_entry.id   AF-A0A7J0A1Q4-F1
#
_cell.length_a   1.000
_cell.length_b   1.000
_cell.length_c   1.000
_cell.angle_alpha   90.00
_cell.angle_beta   90.00
_cell.angle_gamma   90.00
#
_symmetry.space_group_name_H-M   'P 1'
#
loop_
_entity.id
_entity.type
_entity.pdbx_description
1 polymer ?
#
loop_
_entity_poly.entity_id
_entity_poly.type
_entity_poly.pdbx_seq_one_letter_code
_entity_poly.pdbx_strand_id
1 'polypeptide(L)'
;MKLKYIEEKNTVISELTAVGVSHEQAEVVADCFATADEYGVTSHGINMLQAHVDKVKRGGYNLSASLVIVRETAAFAVVDGDNGFGPVSATYCMKMAVERAKEVGVFQVFSKNNNTVGPAFYYPLKAAEEGCIGILFSNSPAQMAPFGGKEKLLGTNPFSAVIPVPGDDPIIIDMATSVVAKSKFKQYKEAGKPLPDGWALDENGKPTNDPDEGMKGLVLPMAGFKGYGIAMLIDLISGLVSGAAYLNNVGRFYSADNKDMNVGFCCIAIDPKVVMGEEYDTAMSEYVQIVRNSERSGDGPICMPGDDRLAFYKKEE
;
A
#
# COMPACT_ATOMS: atom_id res chain seq x y z
N MET A 1 11.59 15.36 -14.63
CA MET A 1 11.90 14.50 -13.48
C MET A 1 12.79 15.29 -12.54
N LYS A 2 12.45 15.34 -11.25
CA LYS A 2 13.10 16.23 -10.28
C LYS A 2 14.50 15.72 -9.89
N LEU A 3 15.42 16.64 -9.58
CA LEU A 3 16.79 16.29 -9.18
C LEU A 3 16.79 15.42 -7.91
N LYS A 4 15.98 15.80 -6.91
CA LYS A 4 15.80 15.05 -5.66
C LYS A 4 15.37 13.60 -5.90
N TYR A 5 14.34 13.38 -6.72
CA TYR A 5 13.92 12.03 -7.10
C TYR A 5 15.06 11.20 -7.74
N ILE A 6 15.87 11.81 -8.63
CA ILE A 6 17.01 11.11 -9.26
C ILE A 6 18.08 10.77 -8.20
N GLU A 7 18.40 11.70 -7.31
CA GLU A 7 19.36 11.50 -6.22
C GLU A 7 18.92 10.41 -5.24
N GLU A 8 17.65 10.42 -4.84
CA GLU A 8 17.04 9.40 -3.99
C GLU A 8 17.09 8.03 -4.65
N LYS A 9 16.70 7.93 -5.93
CA LYS A 9 16.79 6.69 -6.68
C LYS A 9 18.22 6.15 -6.72
N ASN A 10 19.18 6.97 -7.09
CA ASN A 10 20.59 6.58 -7.17
C ASN A 10 21.12 6.09 -5.83
N THR A 11 20.72 6.73 -4.73
CA THR A 11 21.07 6.32 -3.37
C THR A 11 20.51 4.94 -3.04
N VAL A 12 19.21 4.72 -3.29
CA VAL A 12 18.56 3.41 -3.03
C VAL A 12 19.21 2.31 -3.87
N ILE A 13 19.47 2.55 -5.16
CA ILE A 13 20.12 1.59 -6.05
C ILE A 13 21.51 1.23 -5.53
N SER A 14 22.32 2.24 -5.19
CA SER A 14 23.68 2.04 -4.69
C SER A 14 23.71 1.20 -3.42
N GLU A 15 22.88 1.54 -2.43
CA GLU A 15 22.85 0.86 -1.14
C GLU A 15 22.33 -0.59 -1.25
N LEU A 16 21.29 -0.83 -2.06
CA LEU A 16 20.75 -2.17 -2.26
C LEU A 16 21.69 -3.07 -3.06
N THR A 17 22.32 -2.55 -4.11
CA THR A 17 23.30 -3.32 -4.91
C THR A 17 24.55 -3.64 -4.10
N ALA A 18 24.99 -2.75 -3.20
CA ALA A 18 26.10 -2.99 -2.29
C ALA A 18 25.86 -4.18 -1.33
N VAL A 19 24.60 -4.55 -1.07
CA VAL A 19 24.22 -5.73 -0.28
C VAL A 19 23.75 -6.92 -1.10
N GLY A 20 24.01 -6.91 -2.42
CA GLY A 20 23.79 -8.07 -3.30
C GLY A 20 22.41 -8.15 -3.95
N VAL A 21 21.58 -7.11 -3.84
CA VAL A 21 20.34 -7.01 -4.63
C VAL A 21 20.71 -6.74 -6.09
N SER A 22 20.04 -7.41 -7.04
CA SER A 22 20.28 -7.13 -8.46
C SER A 22 19.92 -5.68 -8.81
N HIS A 23 20.61 -5.10 -9.80
CA HIS A 23 20.32 -3.73 -10.24
C HIS A 23 18.86 -3.57 -10.69
N GLU A 24 18.30 -4.56 -11.38
CA GLU A 24 16.91 -4.58 -11.86
C GLU A 24 15.91 -4.51 -10.71
N GLN A 25 16.09 -5.30 -9.65
CA GLN A 25 15.24 -5.24 -8.46
C GLN A 25 15.44 -3.92 -7.70
N ALA A 26 16.68 -3.45 -7.59
CA ALA A 26 17.01 -2.22 -6.90
C ALA A 26 16.37 -0.99 -7.58
N GLU A 27 16.30 -0.96 -8.92
CA GLU A 27 15.61 0.08 -9.69
C GLU A 27 14.11 0.13 -9.36
N VAL A 28 13.43 -1.02 -9.25
CA VAL A 28 12.00 -1.07 -8.90
C VAL A 28 11.77 -0.56 -7.47
N VAL A 29 12.60 -0.98 -6.51
CA VAL A 29 12.50 -0.51 -5.12
C VAL A 29 12.79 0.99 -5.03
N ALA A 30 13.80 1.47 -5.77
CA ALA A 30 14.17 2.88 -5.84
C ALA A 30 13.06 3.75 -6.41
N ASP A 31 12.47 3.36 -7.54
CA ASP A 31 11.31 4.05 -8.09
C ASP A 31 10.14 4.10 -7.10
N CYS A 32 9.82 2.97 -6.48
CA CYS A 32 8.76 2.88 -5.48
C CYS A 32 8.99 3.84 -4.30
N PHE A 33 10.21 3.90 -3.75
CA PHE A 33 10.53 4.75 -2.61
C PHE A 33 10.55 6.23 -2.97
N ALA A 34 11.22 6.58 -4.07
CA ALA A 34 11.28 7.96 -4.52
C ALA A 34 9.89 8.49 -4.90
N THR A 35 9.04 7.68 -5.56
CA THR A 35 7.64 8.06 -5.78
C THR A 35 6.87 8.25 -4.48
N ALA A 36 7.11 7.43 -3.45
CA ALA A 36 6.47 7.61 -2.15
C ALA A 36 6.80 8.97 -1.55
N ASP A 37 8.08 9.37 -1.56
CA ASP A 37 8.54 10.65 -1.02
C ASP A 37 8.00 11.83 -1.82
N GLU A 38 7.99 11.73 -3.15
CA GLU A 38 7.41 12.72 -4.07
C GLU A 38 5.92 12.96 -3.84
N TYR A 39 5.16 11.95 -3.41
CA TYR A 39 3.74 12.07 -3.06
C TYR A 39 3.50 12.34 -1.56
N GLY A 40 4.56 12.63 -0.79
CA GLY A 40 4.47 12.97 0.63
C GLY A 40 4.26 11.79 1.58
N VAL A 41 4.44 10.55 1.10
CA VAL A 41 4.30 9.30 1.85
C VAL A 41 5.64 8.86 2.42
N THR A 42 6.33 9.79 3.09
CA THR A 42 7.73 9.63 3.50
C THR A 42 7.98 8.54 4.54
N SER A 43 6.92 8.06 5.21
CA SER A 43 6.97 6.89 6.09
C SER A 43 7.23 5.56 5.38
N HIS A 44 7.04 5.51 4.05
CA HIS A 44 7.23 4.33 3.22
C HIS A 44 8.19 4.60 2.03
N GLY A 45 8.86 5.76 2.01
CA GLY A 45 9.88 6.14 1.04
C GLY A 45 11.30 5.79 1.50
N ILE A 46 12.28 6.65 1.18
CA ILE A 46 13.70 6.42 1.43
C ILE A 46 14.05 6.21 2.91
N ASN A 47 13.22 6.71 3.84
CA ASN A 47 13.36 6.47 5.27
C ASN A 47 13.33 4.98 5.65
N MET A 48 12.79 4.11 4.79
CA MET A 48 12.77 2.66 4.98
C MET A 48 14.03 1.96 4.47
N LEU A 49 14.88 2.64 3.68
CA LEU A 49 16.04 2.04 3.00
C LEU A 49 16.96 1.29 3.96
N GLN A 50 17.36 1.92 5.07
CA GLN A 50 18.26 1.28 6.03
C GLN A 50 17.65 -0.01 6.60
N ALA A 51 16.36 -0.01 6.90
CA ALA A 51 15.68 -1.19 7.43
C ALA A 51 15.58 -2.32 6.38
N HIS A 52 15.44 -1.98 5.09
CA HIS A 52 15.55 -2.96 4.01
C HIS A 52 16.97 -3.52 3.89
N VAL A 53 18.00 -2.65 3.91
CA VAL A 53 19.42 -3.04 3.88
C VAL A 53 19.75 -3.99 5.04
N ASP A 54 19.33 -3.66 6.26
CA ASP A 54 19.55 -4.51 7.44
C ASP A 54 18.82 -5.85 7.31
N LYS A 55 17.61 -5.85 6.73
CA LYS A 55 16.86 -7.07 6.48
C LYS A 55 17.46 -7.93 5.37
N VAL A 56 18.13 -7.35 4.38
CA VAL A 56 18.95 -8.10 3.40
C VAL A 56 20.14 -8.75 4.09
N LYS A 57 20.92 -7.98 4.86
CA LYS A 57 22.14 -8.47 5.53
C LYS A 57 21.90 -9.67 6.45
N ARG A 58 20.71 -9.76 7.02
CA ARG A 58 20.29 -10.89 7.88
C ARG A 58 19.58 -12.03 7.14
N GLY A 59 19.49 -11.99 5.81
CA GLY A 59 18.90 -13.04 4.99
C GLY A 59 17.37 -13.08 5.00
N GLY A 60 16.71 -11.95 5.26
CA GLY A 60 15.24 -11.87 5.33
C GLY A 60 14.54 -11.71 3.98
N TYR A 61 15.26 -11.87 2.87
CA TYR A 61 14.78 -11.86 1.49
C TYR A 61 15.47 -12.98 0.71
N ASN A 62 14.77 -13.55 -0.27
CA ASN A 62 15.43 -14.26 -1.36
C ASN A 62 15.88 -13.24 -2.42
N LEU A 63 17.19 -13.00 -2.52
CA LEU A 63 17.75 -12.03 -3.48
C LEU A 63 17.73 -12.54 -4.93
N SER A 64 17.56 -13.84 -5.12
CA SER A 64 17.39 -14.51 -6.41
C SER A 64 15.93 -14.94 -6.64
N ALA A 65 14.98 -14.24 -6.01
CA ALA A 65 13.55 -14.57 -6.09
C ALA A 65 13.09 -14.70 -7.55
N SER A 66 12.49 -15.85 -7.87
CA SER A 66 11.88 -16.11 -9.17
C SER A 66 10.37 -16.03 -9.05
N LEU A 67 9.78 -14.96 -9.57
CA LEU A 67 8.33 -14.79 -9.58
C LEU A 67 7.68 -15.83 -10.51
N VAL A 68 6.84 -16.71 -9.95
CA VAL A 68 6.24 -17.82 -10.69
C VAL A 68 4.72 -17.73 -10.66
N ILE A 69 4.10 -17.82 -11.84
CA ILE A 69 2.64 -18.00 -11.96
C ILE A 69 2.31 -19.44 -11.59
N VAL A 70 1.67 -19.64 -10.44
CA VAL A 70 1.31 -20.98 -9.93
C VAL A 70 -0.08 -21.43 -10.38
N ARG A 71 -0.93 -20.48 -10.79
CA ARG A 71 -2.25 -20.74 -11.35
C ARG A 71 -2.67 -19.57 -12.21
N GLU A 72 -3.31 -19.85 -13.34
CA GLU A 72 -3.84 -18.82 -14.25
C GLU A 72 -5.17 -19.29 -14.86
N THR A 73 -6.09 -18.35 -15.03
CA THR A 73 -7.38 -18.51 -15.70
C THR A 73 -7.65 -17.27 -16.55
N ALA A 74 -8.75 -17.25 -17.30
CA ALA A 74 -9.17 -16.06 -18.03
C ALA A 74 -9.48 -14.85 -17.12
N ALA A 75 -9.76 -15.06 -15.83
CA ALA A 75 -10.16 -14.00 -14.91
C ALA A 75 -9.08 -13.61 -13.90
N PHE A 76 -8.14 -14.51 -13.60
CA PHE A 76 -7.13 -14.26 -12.57
C PHE A 76 -5.85 -15.08 -12.73
N ALA A 77 -4.78 -14.59 -12.13
CA ALA A 77 -3.55 -15.33 -11.86
C ALA A 77 -3.22 -15.38 -10.37
N VAL A 78 -2.42 -16.36 -9.96
CA VAL A 78 -1.78 -16.44 -8.64
C VAL A 78 -0.28 -16.50 -8.85
N VAL A 79 0.46 -15.60 -8.20
CA VAL A 79 1.91 -15.48 -8.28
C VAL A 79 2.54 -15.86 -6.93
N ASP A 80 3.59 -16.66 -6.96
CA ASP A 80 4.47 -16.84 -5.80
C ASP A 80 5.60 -15.80 -5.86
N GLY A 81 5.70 -15.00 -4.79
CA GLY A 81 6.70 -13.96 -4.64
C GLY A 81 8.09 -14.46 -4.24
N ASP A 82 8.21 -15.75 -3.89
CA ASP A 82 9.46 -16.41 -3.52
C ASP A 82 10.25 -15.65 -2.42
N ASN A 83 9.54 -15.10 -1.44
CA ASN A 83 10.08 -14.25 -0.37
C ASN A 83 10.94 -13.06 -0.88
N GLY A 84 10.65 -12.59 -2.09
CA GLY A 84 11.30 -11.43 -2.69
C GLY A 84 10.84 -10.11 -2.08
N PHE A 85 11.32 -9.01 -2.65
CA PHE A 85 10.88 -7.66 -2.29
C PHE A 85 9.42 -7.45 -2.72
N GLY A 86 8.60 -6.93 -1.80
CA GLY A 86 7.21 -6.59 -2.10
C GLY A 86 7.07 -5.65 -3.31
N PRO A 87 7.84 -4.54 -3.40
CA PRO A 87 7.85 -3.69 -4.60
C PRO A 87 8.09 -4.41 -5.91
N VAL A 88 9.01 -5.38 -5.94
CA VAL A 88 9.30 -6.15 -7.16
C VAL A 88 8.11 -7.03 -7.53
N SER A 89 7.61 -7.81 -6.57
CA SER A 89 6.48 -8.72 -6.78
C SER A 89 5.18 -8.00 -7.14
N ALA A 90 4.85 -6.89 -6.48
CA ALA A 90 3.60 -6.17 -6.67
C ALA A 90 3.62 -5.35 -7.97
N THR A 91 4.76 -4.79 -8.38
CA THR A 91 4.92 -4.16 -9.71
C THR A 91 4.71 -5.19 -10.82
N TYR A 92 5.31 -6.37 -10.69
CA TYR A 92 5.11 -7.47 -11.65
C TYR A 92 3.63 -7.88 -11.72
N CYS A 93 2.97 -8.08 -10.58
CA CYS A 93 1.57 -8.49 -10.52
C CYS A 93 0.62 -7.42 -11.09
N MET A 94 0.85 -6.14 -10.77
CA MET A 94 0.03 -5.05 -11.30
C MET A 94 0.21 -4.88 -12.81
N LYS A 95 1.44 -4.96 -13.30
CA LYS A 95 1.70 -4.93 -14.75
C LYS A 95 0.96 -6.04 -15.48
N MET A 96 1.02 -7.27 -14.96
CA MET A 96 0.25 -8.40 -15.49
C MET A 96 -1.26 -8.14 -15.45
N ALA A 97 -1.78 -7.57 -14.36
CA ALA A 97 -3.18 -7.21 -14.25
C ALA A 97 -3.58 -6.20 -15.34
N VAL A 98 -2.79 -5.15 -15.56
CA VAL A 98 -3.02 -4.13 -16.59
C VAL A 98 -3.00 -4.75 -17.99
N GLU A 99 -1.97 -5.54 -18.31
CA GLU A 99 -1.82 -6.19 -19.61
C GLU A 99 -3.04 -7.03 -19.97
N ARG A 100 -3.56 -7.82 -19.01
CA ARG A 100 -4.74 -8.66 -19.24
C ARG A 100 -6.05 -7.88 -19.20
N ALA A 101 -6.15 -6.86 -18.34
CA ALA A 101 -7.35 -6.02 -18.25
C ALA A 101 -7.62 -5.27 -19.56
N LYS A 102 -6.57 -4.87 -20.30
CA LYS A 102 -6.71 -4.26 -21.64
C LYS A 102 -7.35 -5.20 -22.67
N GLU A 103 -7.35 -6.52 -22.43
CA GLU A 103 -7.98 -7.50 -23.32
C GLU A 103 -9.42 -7.86 -22.89
N VAL A 104 -9.66 -8.00 -21.58
CA VAL A 104 -10.91 -8.57 -21.04
C VAL A 104 -11.70 -7.62 -20.13
N GLY A 105 -11.23 -6.39 -19.95
CA GLY A 105 -11.86 -5.32 -19.17
C GLY A 105 -11.53 -5.34 -17.69
N VAL A 106 -11.33 -6.52 -17.09
CA VAL A 106 -10.87 -6.65 -15.69
C VAL A 106 -10.00 -7.88 -15.52
N PHE A 107 -8.88 -7.72 -14.83
CA PHE A 107 -8.04 -8.85 -14.43
C PHE A 107 -7.46 -8.65 -13.04
N GLN A 108 -7.34 -9.74 -12.30
CA GLN A 108 -6.85 -9.72 -10.92
C GLN A 108 -5.70 -10.72 -10.72
N VAL A 109 -4.69 -10.30 -9.97
CA VAL A 109 -3.52 -11.11 -9.66
C VAL A 109 -3.37 -11.19 -8.15
N PHE A 110 -3.54 -12.39 -7.62
CA PHE A 110 -3.23 -12.70 -6.22
C PHE A 110 -1.75 -13.02 -6.10
N SER A 111 -1.13 -12.59 -5.01
CA SER A 111 0.25 -12.95 -4.73
C SER A 111 0.41 -13.42 -3.30
N LYS A 112 1.28 -14.41 -3.11
CA LYS A 112 1.63 -15.00 -1.81
C LYS A 112 3.15 -15.05 -1.62
N ASN A 113 3.59 -15.32 -0.40
CA ASN A 113 5.01 -15.50 -0.07
C ASN A 113 5.85 -14.27 -0.44
N ASN A 114 5.40 -13.07 -0.02
CA ASN A 114 6.10 -11.82 -0.28
C ASN A 114 6.62 -11.18 1.02
N ASN A 115 7.52 -10.21 0.88
CA ASN A 115 7.75 -9.19 1.92
C ASN A 115 6.79 -7.99 1.76
N THR A 116 6.89 -7.04 2.68
CA THR A 116 6.06 -5.81 2.68
C THR A 116 6.05 -5.11 1.32
N VAL A 117 4.86 -4.70 0.87
CA VAL A 117 4.64 -3.96 -0.38
C VAL A 117 4.90 -2.45 -0.25
N GLY A 118 5.32 -1.95 0.92
CA GLY A 118 5.61 -0.52 1.06
C GLY A 118 4.38 0.38 0.79
N PRO A 119 4.51 1.47 0.02
CA PRO A 119 3.43 2.42 -0.25
C PRO A 119 2.38 1.82 -1.20
N ALA A 120 1.20 1.47 -0.67
CA ALA A 120 0.17 0.76 -1.42
C ALA A 120 -0.31 1.47 -2.70
N PHE A 121 -0.38 2.81 -2.70
CA PHE A 121 -0.83 3.61 -3.85
C PHE A 121 0.07 3.55 -5.08
N TYR A 122 1.35 3.21 -4.91
CA TYR A 122 2.33 3.22 -5.99
C TYR A 122 1.91 2.29 -7.14
N TYR A 123 1.45 1.08 -6.84
CA TYR A 123 1.10 0.11 -7.89
C TYR A 123 -0.19 0.49 -8.64
N PRO A 124 -1.29 0.82 -7.96
CA PRO A 124 -2.46 1.39 -8.63
C PRO A 124 -2.15 2.65 -9.45
N LEU A 125 -1.23 3.51 -8.99
CA LEU A 125 -0.78 4.66 -9.76
C LEU A 125 -0.15 4.23 -11.09
N LYS A 126 0.69 3.19 -11.11
CA LYS A 126 1.24 2.61 -12.34
C LYS A 126 0.17 2.06 -13.28
N ALA A 127 -0.92 1.53 -12.76
CA ALA A 127 -2.06 1.14 -13.60
C ALA A 127 -2.79 2.35 -14.20
N ALA A 128 -2.99 3.41 -13.41
CA ALA A 128 -3.63 4.64 -13.86
C ALA A 128 -2.80 5.40 -14.91
N GLU A 129 -1.46 5.38 -14.79
CA GLU A 129 -0.54 5.88 -15.82
C GLU A 129 -0.76 5.16 -17.18
N GLU A 130 -1.23 3.91 -17.15
CA GLU A 130 -1.56 3.08 -18.32
C GLU A 130 -3.05 3.17 -18.74
N GLY A 131 -3.81 4.11 -18.16
CA GLY A 131 -5.23 4.31 -18.46
C GLY A 131 -6.18 3.30 -17.79
N CYS A 132 -5.68 2.44 -16.91
CA CYS A 132 -6.50 1.48 -16.16
C CYS A 132 -6.78 1.95 -14.74
N ILE A 133 -7.96 1.67 -14.20
CA ILE A 133 -8.20 1.78 -12.76
C ILE A 133 -7.37 0.68 -12.08
N GLY A 134 -6.46 1.08 -11.19
CA GLY A 134 -5.68 0.16 -10.38
C GLY A 134 -6.27 0.01 -8.98
N ILE A 135 -6.24 -1.19 -8.41
CA ILE A 135 -6.61 -1.47 -7.02
C ILE A 135 -5.61 -2.42 -6.39
N LEU A 136 -5.21 -2.16 -5.15
CA LEU A 136 -4.37 -3.02 -4.34
C LEU A 136 -5.01 -3.26 -2.96
N PHE A 137 -5.07 -4.53 -2.58
CA PHE A 137 -5.30 -4.97 -1.20
C PHE A 137 -4.05 -5.68 -0.70
N SER A 138 -3.56 -5.38 0.51
CA SER A 138 -2.48 -6.15 1.14
C SER A 138 -2.85 -6.46 2.58
N ASN A 139 -2.56 -7.68 3.04
CA ASN A 139 -2.57 -7.91 4.49
C ASN A 139 -1.25 -7.40 5.11
N SER A 140 -1.24 -7.26 6.43
CA SER A 140 -0.07 -6.81 7.17
C SER A 140 0.02 -7.47 8.55
N PRO A 141 1.17 -7.40 9.23
CA PRO A 141 1.35 -8.03 10.54
C PRO A 141 0.32 -7.53 11.55
N ALA A 142 -0.20 -8.44 12.38
CA ALA A 142 -1.29 -8.12 13.28
C ALA A 142 -1.02 -6.94 14.24
N GLN A 143 -1.90 -5.94 14.20
CA GLN A 143 -1.88 -4.73 15.04
C GLN A 143 -3.24 -4.40 15.67
N MET A 144 -4.32 -4.94 15.13
CA MET A 144 -5.70 -4.71 15.53
C MET A 144 -6.32 -6.00 16.07
N ALA A 145 -7.27 -5.84 16.98
CA ALA A 145 -8.06 -6.96 17.50
C ALA A 145 -9.38 -7.10 16.74
N PRO A 146 -9.99 -8.31 16.75
CA PRO A 146 -11.38 -8.44 16.35
C PRO A 146 -12.26 -7.53 17.18
N PHE A 147 -13.39 -7.09 16.62
CA PHE A 147 -14.33 -6.25 17.35
C PHE A 147 -14.75 -6.91 18.67
N GLY A 148 -14.57 -6.22 19.79
CA GLY A 148 -14.84 -6.74 21.14
C GLY A 148 -13.73 -7.63 21.73
N GLY A 149 -12.69 -7.96 20.97
CA GLY A 149 -11.52 -8.70 21.43
C GLY A 149 -10.35 -7.80 21.83
N LYS A 150 -9.28 -8.41 22.37
CA LYS A 150 -8.02 -7.74 22.72
C LYS A 150 -6.76 -8.41 22.16
N GLU A 151 -6.92 -9.47 21.38
CA GLU A 151 -5.81 -10.20 20.76
C GLU A 151 -5.47 -9.57 19.40
N LYS A 152 -4.19 -9.33 19.12
CA LYS A 152 -3.72 -8.84 17.82
C LYS A 152 -3.89 -9.95 16.77
N LEU A 153 -4.92 -9.82 15.95
CA LEU A 153 -5.21 -10.78 14.89
C LEU A 153 -5.20 -10.15 13.49
N LEU A 154 -5.64 -8.90 13.32
CA LEU A 154 -5.67 -8.26 11.99
C LEU A 154 -4.58 -7.21 11.86
N GLY A 155 -3.98 -7.09 10.67
CA GLY A 155 -3.12 -5.97 10.33
C GLY A 155 -3.91 -4.69 10.11
N THR A 156 -3.21 -3.59 9.85
CA THR A 156 -3.81 -2.33 9.36
C THR A 156 -4.25 -2.42 7.90
N ASN A 157 -3.99 -3.56 7.25
CA ASN A 157 -4.51 -4.03 5.97
C ASN A 157 -4.94 -2.91 5.03
N PRO A 158 -4.00 -2.31 4.26
CA PRO A 158 -4.30 -1.17 3.41
C PRO A 158 -5.19 -1.53 2.22
N PHE A 159 -6.01 -0.55 1.84
CA PHE A 159 -6.77 -0.47 0.60
C PHE A 159 -6.26 0.72 -0.20
N SER A 160 -5.87 0.48 -1.45
CA SER A 160 -5.60 1.58 -2.38
C SER A 160 -6.27 1.36 -3.73
N ALA A 161 -6.80 2.43 -4.29
CA ALA A 161 -7.30 2.50 -5.65
C ALA A 161 -6.88 3.82 -6.30
N VAL A 162 -6.43 3.78 -7.54
CA VAL A 162 -6.11 4.97 -8.32
C VAL A 162 -6.87 4.93 -9.63
N ILE A 163 -7.63 5.99 -9.90
CA ILE A 163 -8.56 6.08 -11.03
C ILE A 163 -7.99 7.11 -12.01
N PRO A 164 -7.73 6.74 -13.28
CA PRO A 164 -7.25 7.67 -14.28
C PRO A 164 -8.34 8.67 -14.67
N VAL A 165 -7.98 9.95 -14.74
CA VAL A 165 -8.81 11.03 -15.29
C VAL A 165 -8.16 11.52 -16.58
N PRO A 166 -8.78 11.32 -17.75
CA PRO A 166 -8.15 11.69 -19.02
C PRO A 166 -7.81 13.18 -19.10
N GLY A 167 -6.52 13.47 -19.28
CA GLY A 167 -6.01 14.84 -19.39
C GLY A 167 -5.89 15.61 -18.07
N ASP A 168 -6.10 14.96 -16.91
CA ASP A 168 -6.00 15.58 -15.58
C ASP A 168 -5.29 14.63 -14.59
N ASP A 169 -5.09 15.08 -13.36
CA ASP A 169 -4.54 14.24 -12.30
C ASP A 169 -5.50 13.08 -11.95
N PRO A 170 -4.97 11.90 -11.60
CA PRO A 170 -5.80 10.78 -11.17
C PRO A 170 -6.43 11.03 -9.80
N ILE A 171 -7.55 10.36 -9.53
CA ILE A 171 -8.11 10.28 -8.18
C ILE A 171 -7.32 9.20 -7.42
N ILE A 172 -6.75 9.55 -6.26
CA ILE A 172 -5.93 8.64 -5.46
C ILE A 172 -6.63 8.35 -4.13
N ILE A 173 -7.10 7.12 -3.96
CA ILE A 173 -7.63 6.60 -2.71
C ILE A 173 -6.57 5.68 -2.12
N ASP A 174 -6.03 6.03 -0.96
CA ASP A 174 -5.01 5.22 -0.26
C ASP A 174 -5.18 5.35 1.24
N MET A 175 -5.62 4.27 1.87
CA MET A 175 -6.00 4.25 3.28
C MET A 175 -5.60 2.96 3.98
N ALA A 176 -5.12 3.10 5.20
CA ALA A 176 -5.13 1.99 6.17
C ALA A 176 -6.56 1.76 6.65
N THR A 177 -6.86 0.54 7.10
CA THR A 177 -8.15 0.21 7.74
C THR A 177 -8.16 0.51 9.24
N SER A 178 -7.04 1.01 9.78
CA SER A 178 -6.95 1.60 11.11
C SER A 178 -7.27 3.10 11.09
N VAL A 179 -7.73 3.64 12.22
CA VAL A 179 -8.04 5.08 12.37
C VAL A 179 -6.80 5.95 12.15
N VAL A 180 -5.61 5.39 12.38
CA VAL A 180 -4.32 6.04 12.15
C VAL A 180 -3.22 5.00 12.00
N ALA A 181 -2.07 5.38 11.43
CA ALA A 181 -0.87 4.56 11.44
C ALA A 181 -0.14 4.65 12.80
N LYS A 182 0.44 3.54 13.27
CA LYS A 182 1.27 3.52 14.50
C LYS A 182 2.51 4.42 14.41
N SER A 183 2.99 4.76 13.22
CA SER A 183 4.05 5.77 13.03
C SER A 183 3.64 7.14 13.59
N LYS A 184 2.34 7.49 13.58
CA LYS A 184 1.83 8.70 14.23
C LYS A 184 1.94 8.64 15.75
N PHE A 185 1.85 7.46 16.38
CA PHE A 185 2.05 7.36 17.83
C PHE A 185 3.48 7.78 18.19
N LYS A 186 4.46 7.36 17.39
CA LYS A 186 5.86 7.78 17.55
C LYS A 186 6.02 9.29 17.38
N GLN A 187 5.37 9.90 16.38
CA GLN A 187 5.39 11.36 16.19
C GLN A 187 4.79 12.12 17.38
N TYR A 188 3.68 11.63 17.94
CA TYR A 188 3.05 12.23 19.13
C TYR A 188 3.94 12.09 20.38
N LYS A 189 4.58 10.92 20.54
CA LYS A 189 5.59 10.70 21.59
C LYS A 189 6.74 11.69 21.47
N GLU A 190 7.34 11.82 20.29
CA GLU A 190 8.44 12.75 20.02
C GLU A 190 8.05 14.21 20.26
N ALA A 191 6.79 14.56 19.98
CA ALA A 191 6.22 15.87 20.25
C ALA A 191 5.79 16.09 21.73
N GLY A 192 5.89 15.07 22.58
CA GLY A 192 5.42 15.13 23.98
C GLY A 192 3.91 15.35 24.12
N LYS A 193 3.12 14.89 23.14
CA LYS A 193 1.66 15.07 23.09
C LYS A 193 0.92 13.76 23.35
N PRO A 194 -0.23 13.78 24.06
CA PRO A 194 -1.10 12.62 24.17
C PRO A 194 -1.75 12.28 22.82
N LEU A 195 -2.03 11.00 22.58
CA LEU A 195 -2.82 10.56 21.44
C LEU A 195 -4.26 11.08 21.56
N PRO A 196 -4.93 11.40 20.43
CA PRO A 196 -6.37 11.64 20.42
C PRO A 196 -7.16 10.43 20.93
N ASP A 197 -8.30 10.70 21.57
CA ASP A 197 -9.21 9.66 22.06
C ASP A 197 -9.70 8.76 20.91
N GLY A 198 -9.81 7.46 21.19
CA GLY A 198 -10.26 6.47 20.22
C GLY A 198 -9.20 6.03 19.22
N TRP A 199 -7.93 6.37 19.41
CA TRP A 199 -6.83 5.88 18.57
C TRP A 199 -6.27 4.53 19.02
N ALA A 200 -6.16 4.32 20.33
CA ALA A 200 -5.42 3.19 20.88
C ALA A 200 -6.10 2.52 22.08
N LEU A 201 -5.84 1.23 22.24
CA LEU A 201 -6.03 0.49 23.48
C LEU A 201 -4.65 0.08 24.01
N ASP A 202 -4.50 -0.03 25.33
CA ASP A 202 -3.32 -0.60 25.98
C ASP A 202 -3.26 -2.15 25.83
N GLU A 203 -2.26 -2.79 26.43
CA GLU A 203 -2.11 -4.25 26.42
C GLU A 203 -3.26 -5.03 27.10
N ASN A 204 -4.02 -4.35 27.96
CA ASN A 204 -5.17 -4.91 28.66
C ASN A 204 -6.48 -4.69 27.89
N GLY A 205 -6.44 -3.97 26.77
CA GLY A 205 -7.61 -3.61 25.97
C GLY A 205 -8.37 -2.40 26.50
N LYS A 206 -7.78 -1.59 27.38
CA LYS A 206 -8.40 -0.35 27.88
C LYS A 206 -8.02 0.84 26.99
N PRO A 207 -8.93 1.79 26.73
CA PRO A 207 -8.59 3.01 26.00
C PRO A 207 -7.40 3.74 26.63
N THR A 208 -6.47 4.18 25.80
CA THR A 208 -5.30 4.95 26.25
C THR A 208 -5.01 6.10 25.29
N ASN A 209 -4.55 7.21 25.87
CA ASN A 209 -3.99 8.35 25.15
C ASN A 209 -2.47 8.45 25.33
N ASP A 210 -1.85 7.49 26.02
CA ASP A 210 -0.40 7.40 26.16
C ASP A 210 0.20 6.73 24.90
N PRO A 211 1.13 7.39 24.18
CA PRO A 211 1.75 6.83 22.99
C PRO A 211 2.54 5.53 23.21
N ASP A 212 3.18 5.36 24.37
CA ASP A 212 3.97 4.17 24.72
C ASP A 212 3.06 2.99 25.05
N GLU A 213 2.00 3.21 25.82
CA GLU A 213 1.00 2.16 26.09
C GLU A 213 0.23 1.77 24.82
N GLY A 214 -0.11 2.74 23.96
CA GLY A 214 -0.73 2.47 22.66
C GLY A 214 0.18 1.68 21.70
N MET A 215 1.51 1.89 21.77
CA MET A 215 2.47 1.13 20.96
C MET A 215 2.48 -0.36 21.35
N LYS A 216 2.47 -0.63 22.67
CA LYS A 216 2.40 -1.98 23.24
C LYS A 216 1.06 -2.65 22.95
N GLY A 217 -0.02 -1.88 22.99
CA GLY A 217 -1.38 -2.34 22.73
C GLY A 217 -1.80 -2.30 21.25
N LEU A 218 -3.05 -1.90 21.04
CA LEU A 218 -3.80 -2.02 19.79
C LEU A 218 -4.05 -0.65 19.17
N VAL A 219 -4.02 -0.58 17.84
CA VAL A 219 -4.62 0.53 17.11
C VAL A 219 -6.07 0.17 16.75
N LEU A 220 -6.98 1.13 16.83
CA LEU A 220 -8.39 0.88 16.55
C LEU A 220 -8.70 0.96 15.04
N PRO A 221 -9.68 0.18 14.54
CA PRO A 221 -10.13 0.27 13.15
C PRO A 221 -10.82 1.60 12.85
N MET A 222 -10.68 2.09 11.61
CA MET A 222 -11.45 3.25 11.15
C MET A 222 -12.94 2.97 11.20
N ALA A 223 -13.77 3.96 11.54
CA ALA A 223 -15.23 3.81 11.58
C ALA A 223 -15.73 2.56 12.36
N GLY A 224 -14.99 2.11 13.38
CA GLY A 224 -15.36 0.98 14.25
C GLY A 224 -15.56 -0.33 13.49
N PHE A 225 -16.73 -0.96 13.65
CA PHE A 225 -17.03 -2.27 13.04
C PHE A 225 -16.88 -2.28 11.51
N LYS A 226 -17.06 -1.14 10.83
CA LYS A 226 -16.89 -1.03 9.37
C LYS A 226 -15.45 -1.22 8.94
N GLY A 227 -14.50 -0.48 9.52
CA GLY A 227 -13.07 -0.66 9.21
C GLY A 227 -12.54 -2.02 9.65
N TYR A 228 -13.07 -2.57 10.74
CA TYR A 228 -12.81 -3.96 11.12
C TYR A 228 -13.24 -4.95 10.03
N GLY A 229 -14.47 -4.80 9.51
CA GLY A 229 -14.97 -5.63 8.42
C GLY A 229 -14.13 -5.52 7.15
N ILE A 230 -13.69 -4.31 6.79
CA ILE A 230 -12.80 -4.09 5.63
C ILE A 230 -11.43 -4.73 5.87
N ALA A 231 -10.83 -4.56 7.05
CA ALA A 231 -9.56 -5.18 7.40
C ALA A 231 -9.63 -6.72 7.31
N MET A 232 -10.72 -7.30 7.81
CA MET A 232 -10.98 -8.74 7.72
C MET A 232 -11.16 -9.21 6.28
N LEU A 233 -11.92 -8.48 5.46
CA LEU A 233 -12.09 -8.81 4.04
C LEU A 233 -10.73 -8.83 3.31
N ILE A 234 -9.88 -7.84 3.59
CA ILE A 234 -8.53 -7.79 3.02
C ILE A 234 -7.68 -8.96 3.50
N ASP A 235 -7.73 -9.33 4.78
CA ASP A 235 -6.97 -10.49 5.27
C ASP A 235 -7.44 -11.80 4.63
N LEU A 236 -8.74 -11.95 4.42
CA LEU A 236 -9.32 -13.12 3.75
C LEU A 236 -8.89 -13.19 2.28
N ILE A 237 -8.95 -12.09 1.54
CA ILE A 237 -8.59 -12.05 0.11
C ILE A 237 -7.06 -12.16 -0.07
N SER A 238 -6.33 -11.24 0.56
CA SER A 238 -4.90 -11.08 0.36
C SER A 238 -4.08 -12.09 1.14
N GLY A 239 -4.55 -12.57 2.29
CA GLY A 239 -3.86 -13.61 3.08
C GLY A 239 -4.35 -15.01 2.73
N LEU A 240 -5.57 -15.33 3.16
CA LEU A 240 -6.09 -16.70 3.10
C LEU A 240 -6.31 -17.21 1.66
N VAL A 241 -7.00 -16.43 0.81
CA VAL A 241 -7.36 -16.84 -0.56
C VAL A 241 -6.15 -16.84 -1.50
N SER A 242 -5.22 -15.90 -1.35
CA SER A 242 -3.96 -15.90 -2.12
C SER A 242 -3.07 -17.10 -1.79
N GLY A 243 -3.25 -17.71 -0.61
CA GLY A 243 -2.39 -18.77 -0.08
C GLY A 243 -1.17 -18.26 0.69
N ALA A 244 -1.18 -16.99 1.11
CA ALA A 244 -0.17 -16.39 1.98
C ALA A 244 -0.46 -16.65 3.47
N ALA A 245 0.36 -16.08 4.36
CA ALA A 245 0.01 -16.04 5.78
C ALA A 245 -1.20 -15.13 6.01
N TYR A 246 -1.96 -15.39 7.07
CA TYR A 246 -3.15 -14.62 7.44
C TYR A 246 -3.22 -14.46 8.96
N LEU A 247 -4.01 -13.49 9.41
CA LEU A 247 -4.13 -13.08 10.80
C LEU A 247 -2.76 -12.83 11.49
N ASN A 248 -2.56 -13.41 12.67
CA ASN A 248 -1.32 -13.30 13.45
C ASN A 248 -0.16 -14.16 12.92
N ASN A 249 -0.35 -14.89 11.82
CA ASN A 249 0.72 -15.64 11.17
C ASN A 249 1.54 -14.80 10.19
N VAL A 250 1.08 -13.58 9.85
CA VAL A 250 1.86 -12.66 8.99
C VAL A 250 3.09 -12.19 9.75
N GLY A 251 4.27 -12.56 9.24
CA GLY A 251 5.55 -12.28 9.88
C GLY A 251 5.87 -10.78 9.86
N ARG A 252 6.61 -10.32 10.87
CA ARG A 252 6.91 -8.90 11.05
C ARG A 252 8.11 -8.47 10.22
N PHE A 253 8.06 -7.26 9.68
CA PHE A 253 9.20 -6.64 9.00
C PHE A 253 10.41 -6.50 9.95
N TYR A 254 10.17 -5.94 11.13
CA TYR A 254 11.15 -5.81 12.22
C TYR A 254 11.17 -7.06 13.12
N SER A 255 11.53 -8.22 12.58
CA SER A 255 11.70 -9.47 13.35
C SER A 255 13.17 -9.81 13.59
N ALA A 256 13.56 -10.27 14.79
CA ALA A 256 14.96 -10.66 15.04
C ALA A 256 15.29 -12.10 14.56
N ASP A 257 14.27 -12.88 14.22
CA ASP A 257 14.37 -14.31 13.93
C ASP A 257 14.53 -14.64 12.44
N ASN A 258 14.77 -13.63 11.60
CA ASN A 258 14.93 -13.73 10.14
C ASN A 258 13.78 -14.46 9.41
N LYS A 259 12.63 -14.63 10.06
CA LYS A 259 11.48 -15.28 9.42
C LYS A 259 10.92 -14.42 8.31
N ASP A 260 10.48 -15.13 7.28
CA ASP A 260 9.74 -14.58 6.16
C ASP A 260 8.45 -13.93 6.65
N MET A 261 8.03 -12.86 5.99
CA MET A 261 6.77 -12.22 6.35
C MET A 261 5.57 -13.01 5.80
N ASN A 262 5.75 -13.66 4.65
CA ASN A 262 4.70 -14.32 3.88
C ASN A 262 3.45 -13.41 3.75
N VAL A 263 3.69 -12.14 3.40
CA VAL A 263 2.64 -11.18 3.06
C VAL A 263 1.97 -11.65 1.78
N GLY A 264 0.65 -11.49 1.73
CA GLY A 264 -0.08 -11.63 0.50
C GLY A 264 -0.82 -10.34 0.14
N PHE A 265 -1.08 -10.22 -1.15
CA PHE A 265 -1.76 -9.07 -1.73
C PHE A 265 -2.56 -9.47 -2.96
N CYS A 266 -3.45 -8.60 -3.39
CA CYS A 266 -4.22 -8.74 -4.62
C CYS A 266 -4.13 -7.43 -5.40
N CYS A 267 -3.63 -7.50 -6.63
CA CYS A 267 -3.67 -6.42 -7.60
C CYS A 267 -4.88 -6.63 -8.50
N ILE A 268 -5.63 -5.57 -8.80
CA ILE A 268 -6.72 -5.60 -9.78
C ILE A 268 -6.51 -4.42 -10.71
N ALA A 269 -6.65 -4.67 -12.01
CA ALA A 269 -6.76 -3.62 -13.02
C ALA A 269 -8.11 -3.74 -13.71
N ILE A 270 -8.74 -2.59 -13.96
CA ILE A 270 -9.97 -2.48 -14.75
C ILE A 270 -9.67 -1.49 -15.87
N ASP A 271 -9.83 -1.91 -17.12
CA ASP A 271 -9.75 -1.00 -18.26
C ASP A 271 -11.15 -0.37 -18.46
N PRO A 272 -11.34 0.91 -18.11
CA PRO A 272 -12.64 1.54 -18.20
C PRO A 272 -13.11 1.69 -19.65
N LYS A 273 -12.21 1.74 -20.64
CA LYS A 273 -12.60 1.84 -22.06
C LYS A 273 -13.08 0.50 -22.61
N VAL A 274 -12.56 -0.61 -22.11
CA VAL A 274 -13.11 -1.94 -22.45
C VAL A 274 -14.47 -2.15 -21.78
N VAL A 275 -14.68 -1.64 -20.56
CA VAL A 275 -15.94 -1.80 -19.81
C VAL A 275 -17.04 -0.85 -20.29
N MET A 276 -16.74 0.45 -20.43
CA MET A 276 -17.70 1.51 -20.71
C MET A 276 -17.69 1.96 -22.18
N GLY A 277 -16.56 1.80 -22.87
CA GLY A 277 -16.32 2.41 -24.18
C GLY A 277 -15.56 3.74 -24.08
N GLU A 278 -15.37 4.40 -25.23
CA GLU A 278 -14.68 5.69 -25.34
C GLU A 278 -15.43 6.83 -24.62
N GLU A 279 -16.71 6.61 -24.28
CA GLU A 279 -17.53 7.53 -23.49
C GLU A 279 -16.98 7.77 -22.08
N TYR A 280 -16.11 6.88 -21.58
CA TYR A 280 -15.48 7.02 -20.28
C TYR A 280 -14.78 8.37 -20.12
N ASP A 281 -14.04 8.83 -21.13
CA ASP A 281 -13.22 10.04 -20.99
C ASP A 281 -14.09 11.28 -20.74
N THR A 282 -15.21 11.38 -21.46
CA THR A 282 -16.16 12.48 -21.31
C THR A 282 -16.89 12.37 -19.97
N ALA A 283 -17.38 11.17 -19.61
CA ALA A 283 -18.13 10.96 -18.39
C ALA A 283 -17.27 11.16 -17.12
N MET A 284 -16.01 10.72 -17.14
CA MET A 284 -15.07 10.90 -16.04
C MET A 284 -14.72 12.37 -15.85
N SER A 285 -14.49 13.10 -16.95
CA SER A 285 -14.26 14.55 -16.92
C SER A 285 -15.47 15.28 -16.32
N GLU A 286 -16.68 14.93 -16.77
CA GLU A 286 -17.93 15.48 -16.23
C GLU A 286 -18.09 15.16 -14.73
N TYR A 287 -17.83 13.92 -14.31
CA TYR A 287 -17.88 13.50 -12.90
C TYR A 287 -16.97 14.37 -12.03
N VAL A 288 -15.70 14.56 -12.43
CA VAL A 288 -14.76 15.42 -11.68
C VAL A 288 -15.26 16.86 -11.62
N GLN A 289 -15.77 17.40 -12.73
CA GLN A 289 -16.29 18.77 -12.76
C GLN A 289 -17.52 18.93 -11.86
N ILE A 290 -18.44 17.98 -11.85
CA ILE A 290 -19.62 18.02 -10.97
C ILE A 290 -19.19 18.05 -9.50
N VAL A 291 -18.26 17.17 -9.10
CA VAL A 291 -17.80 17.13 -7.70
C VAL A 291 -17.08 18.43 -7.33
N ARG A 292 -16.08 18.85 -8.12
CA ARG A 292 -15.26 20.03 -7.82
C ARG A 292 -16.05 21.35 -7.81
N ASN A 293 -17.10 21.46 -8.63
CA ASN A 293 -17.93 22.65 -8.74
C ASN A 293 -19.23 22.59 -7.92
N SER A 294 -19.42 21.55 -7.10
CA SER A 294 -20.61 21.46 -6.24
C SER A 294 -20.63 22.57 -5.16
N GLU A 295 -21.80 22.79 -4.57
CA GLU A 295 -21.98 23.83 -3.56
C GLU A 295 -21.16 23.53 -2.30
N ARG A 296 -20.40 24.54 -1.85
CA ARG A 296 -19.49 24.40 -0.70
C ARG A 296 -20.23 24.72 0.59
N SER A 297 -19.99 23.92 1.63
CA SER A 297 -20.50 24.21 2.98
C SER A 297 -19.63 25.18 3.80
N GLY A 298 -18.52 25.66 3.25
CA GLY A 298 -17.58 26.58 3.90
C GLY A 298 -16.54 27.14 2.92
N ASP A 299 -15.55 27.87 3.45
CA ASP A 299 -14.61 28.65 2.63
C ASP A 299 -13.50 27.82 1.97
N GLY A 300 -13.32 26.57 2.40
CA GLY A 300 -12.32 25.65 1.84
C GLY A 300 -12.70 25.12 0.45
N PRO A 301 -11.73 24.73 -0.40
CA PRO A 301 -12.02 24.08 -1.67
C PRO A 301 -12.62 22.68 -1.44
N ILE A 302 -13.46 22.23 -2.37
CA ILE A 302 -13.84 20.81 -2.44
C ILE A 302 -12.60 20.03 -2.86
N CYS A 303 -12.26 19.02 -2.07
CA CYS A 303 -11.09 18.18 -2.31
C CYS A 303 -11.53 16.81 -2.84
N MET A 304 -10.93 16.38 -3.94
CA MET A 304 -10.97 14.99 -4.38
C MET A 304 -9.96 14.17 -3.57
N PRO A 305 -10.22 12.87 -3.34
CA PRO A 305 -9.21 11.98 -2.79
C PRO A 305 -7.92 12.04 -3.61
N GLY A 306 -6.81 12.36 -2.95
CA GLY A 306 -5.49 12.50 -3.59
C GLY A 306 -5.04 13.94 -3.82
N ASP A 307 -5.94 14.94 -3.76
CA ASP A 307 -5.58 16.35 -4.01
C ASP A 307 -4.47 16.85 -3.07
N ASP A 308 -4.46 16.39 -1.82
CA ASP A 308 -3.43 16.71 -0.84
C ASP A 308 -2.06 16.15 -1.22
N ARG A 309 -2.02 14.92 -1.72
CA ARG A 309 -0.81 14.24 -2.21
C ARG A 309 -0.31 14.86 -3.51
N LEU A 310 -1.22 15.15 -4.45
CA LEU A 310 -0.90 15.82 -5.71
C LEU A 310 -0.41 17.24 -5.47
N ALA A 311 -0.97 17.96 -4.51
CA ALA A 311 -0.47 19.27 -4.09
C ALA A 311 0.93 19.18 -3.47
N PHE A 312 1.22 18.13 -2.70
CA PHE A 312 2.58 17.88 -2.20
C PHE A 312 3.55 17.62 -3.37
N TYR A 313 3.16 16.72 -4.28
CA TYR A 313 3.91 16.41 -5.49
C TYR A 313 4.19 17.66 -6.33
N LYS A 314 3.23 18.56 -6.51
CA LYS A 314 3.42 19.79 -7.30
C LYS A 314 4.19 20.90 -6.57
N LYS A 315 4.20 20.90 -5.23
CA LYS A 315 4.90 21.94 -4.43
C LYS A 315 6.43 21.86 -4.50
N GLU A 316 6.97 20.70 -4.87
CA GLU A 316 8.41 20.52 -5.10
C GLU A 316 8.79 20.69 -6.59
N GLU A 317 7.92 21.26 -7.44
CA GLU A 317 8.26 21.77 -8.79
C GLU A 317 8.77 23.23 -8.75
#